data_AF-A0A4D5RL29-F1
#
_entry.id   AF-A0A4D5RL29-F1
#
_cell.length_a   1.000
_cell.length_b   1.000
_cell.length_c   1.000
_cell.angle_alpha   90.00
_cell.angle_beta   90.00
_cell.angle_gamma   90.00
#
_symmetry.space_group_name_H-M   'P 1'
#
loop_
_entity.id
_entity.type
_entity.pdbx_description
1 polymer ?
#
loop_
_entity_poly.entity_id
_entity_poly.type
_entity_poly.pdbx_seq_one_letter_code
_entity_poly.pdbx_strand_id
1 'polypeptide(L)'
;MASDTDFTEKNSQANATWLTEYTACLDSKYHKQKPGPESSLYGHCTPWKNEACCTENTTRDVHHTAMYGFSLDFCEEQTGQKMRDVCKKHFHRDLCFYECEPNIGPWVVKVKRKLSRERFFEAPLCESDCNTWWQDCRFEYACTPNWPRGFKFGGGKNSCPKDSKCVPFHEMYKNASDFCSQVWDHSWKVIPDDRPCMRLWFDGSMGNPNKRVALLYGSHSVDRNGFPSGAEAATSSSLQLLFIFGAMLTTLLS
;
A
#
# COMPACT_ATOMS: atom_id res chain seq x y z
N MET A 1 -25.76 -43.34 -11.34
CA MET A 1 -25.82 -41.87 -11.47
C MET A 1 -25.50 -41.29 -10.10
N ALA A 2 -24.21 -41.21 -9.76
CA ALA A 2 -23.75 -40.49 -8.58
C ALA A 2 -23.58 -39.03 -9.01
N SER A 3 -24.21 -38.14 -8.26
CA SER A 3 -24.47 -36.75 -8.61
C SER A 3 -23.20 -35.89 -8.69
N ASP A 4 -23.11 -35.08 -9.74
CA ASP A 4 -22.12 -34.01 -10.00
C ASP A 4 -22.08 -32.89 -8.92
N THR A 5 -22.70 -33.09 -7.75
CA THR A 5 -22.88 -32.06 -6.72
C THR A 5 -21.71 -31.98 -5.73
N ASP A 6 -20.94 -33.06 -5.49
CA ASP A 6 -19.83 -33.08 -4.52
C ASP A 6 -18.55 -32.37 -5.03
N PHE A 7 -18.33 -32.33 -6.35
CA PHE A 7 -17.14 -31.71 -6.93
C PHE A 7 -17.22 -30.17 -6.95
N THR A 8 -18.41 -29.61 -7.11
CA THR A 8 -18.66 -28.16 -7.06
C THR A 8 -18.58 -27.57 -5.65
N GLU A 9 -18.95 -28.34 -4.62
CA GLU A 9 -19.01 -27.87 -3.23
C GLU A 9 -17.63 -27.85 -2.55
N LYS A 10 -16.77 -28.84 -2.85
CA LYS A 10 -15.36 -28.80 -2.42
C LYS A 10 -14.57 -27.65 -3.07
N ASN A 11 -14.82 -27.37 -4.35
CA ASN A 11 -14.19 -26.25 -5.04
C ASN A 11 -14.70 -24.89 -4.52
N SER A 12 -15.98 -24.76 -4.17
CA SER A 12 -16.51 -23.51 -3.61
C SER A 12 -15.96 -23.24 -2.20
N GLN A 13 -15.80 -24.28 -1.38
CA GLN A 13 -15.29 -24.14 -0.02
C GLN A 13 -13.77 -23.97 0.03
N ALA A 14 -13.01 -24.64 -0.86
CA ALA A 14 -11.60 -24.34 -1.06
C ALA A 14 -11.43 -22.89 -1.54
N ASN A 15 -12.16 -22.46 -2.58
CA ASN A 15 -12.11 -21.07 -3.08
C ASN A 15 -12.49 -20.03 -2.02
N ALA A 16 -13.49 -20.32 -1.17
CA ALA A 16 -13.88 -19.45 -0.06
C ALA A 16 -12.79 -19.34 1.02
N THR A 17 -12.01 -20.39 1.24
CA THR A 17 -10.90 -20.41 2.21
C THR A 17 -9.66 -19.69 1.67
N TRP A 18 -9.36 -19.83 0.37
CA TRP A 18 -8.29 -19.08 -0.31
C TRP A 18 -8.59 -17.57 -0.38
N LEU A 19 -9.84 -17.18 -0.66
CA LEU A 19 -10.23 -15.77 -0.70
C LEU A 19 -10.09 -15.10 0.67
N THR A 20 -10.29 -15.82 1.78
CA THR A 20 -10.14 -15.27 3.14
C THR A 20 -8.70 -14.98 3.56
N GLU A 21 -7.68 -15.51 2.88
CA GLU A 21 -6.28 -15.26 3.22
C GLU A 21 -5.74 -13.97 2.56
N TYR A 22 -6.26 -13.62 1.39
CA TYR A 22 -5.79 -12.47 0.59
C TYR A 22 -6.69 -11.25 0.72
N THR A 23 -7.96 -11.46 1.06
CA THR A 23 -8.94 -10.41 1.33
C THR A 23 -9.28 -10.38 2.82
N ALA A 24 -9.00 -9.25 3.48
CA ALA A 24 -9.23 -9.07 4.90
C ALA A 24 -9.44 -7.58 5.21
N CYS A 25 -10.29 -7.30 6.19
CA CYS A 25 -10.34 -5.99 6.82
C CYS A 25 -9.45 -6.02 8.06
N LEU A 26 -8.61 -4.99 8.22
CA LEU A 26 -7.80 -4.85 9.42
C LEU A 26 -8.68 -4.80 10.67
N ASP A 27 -8.25 -5.47 11.73
CA ASP A 27 -8.82 -5.30 13.05
C ASP A 27 -8.43 -3.94 13.66
N SER A 28 -9.21 -2.92 13.30
CA SER A 28 -9.00 -1.53 13.68
C SER A 28 -10.31 -0.80 14.04
N LYS A 29 -10.20 0.43 14.54
CA LYS A 29 -11.31 1.22 15.07
C LYS A 29 -12.49 1.42 14.10
N TYR A 30 -12.23 1.65 12.82
CA TYR A 30 -13.26 2.07 11.85
C TYR A 30 -13.50 1.08 10.71
N HIS A 31 -12.80 -0.06 10.74
CA HIS A 31 -12.99 -1.12 9.77
C HIS A 31 -14.20 -1.99 10.13
N LYS A 32 -14.86 -2.51 9.10
CA LYS A 32 -15.84 -3.58 9.20
C LYS A 32 -15.13 -4.89 9.55
N GLN A 33 -15.90 -5.88 10.01
CA GLN A 33 -15.37 -7.22 10.28
C GLN A 33 -14.99 -7.98 9.00
N LYS A 34 -15.68 -7.72 7.89
CA LYS A 34 -15.46 -8.39 6.60
C LYS A 34 -15.72 -7.42 5.44
N PRO A 35 -15.05 -7.62 4.29
CA PRO A 35 -15.34 -6.85 3.09
C PRO A 35 -16.80 -7.01 2.66
N GLY A 36 -17.35 -5.98 2.04
CA GLY A 36 -18.69 -6.03 1.44
C GLY A 36 -19.03 -4.75 0.70
N PRO A 37 -20.11 -4.76 -0.10
CA PRO A 37 -20.53 -3.60 -0.87
C PRO A 37 -20.99 -2.44 0.02
N GLU A 38 -20.70 -1.22 -0.42
CA GLU A 38 -21.07 0.06 0.20
C GLU A 38 -21.45 1.04 -0.91
N SER A 39 -22.75 1.19 -1.19
CA SER A 39 -23.21 1.98 -2.35
C SER A 39 -22.91 3.47 -2.27
N SER A 40 -22.61 3.98 -1.07
CA SER A 40 -22.63 5.41 -0.74
C SER A 40 -21.30 5.94 -0.21
N LEU A 41 -20.18 5.28 -0.55
CA LEU A 41 -18.84 5.80 -0.19
C LEU A 41 -18.64 7.21 -0.77
N TYR A 42 -18.00 8.08 0.01
CA TYR A 42 -17.86 9.50 -0.30
C TYR A 42 -16.50 9.84 -0.92
N GLY A 43 -16.51 10.81 -1.84
CA GLY A 43 -15.30 11.46 -2.36
C GLY A 43 -14.29 10.50 -2.98
N HIS A 44 -13.05 10.57 -2.51
CA HIS A 44 -11.94 9.76 -3.03
C HIS A 44 -12.06 8.26 -2.72
N CYS A 45 -12.96 7.86 -1.80
CA CYS A 45 -13.14 6.47 -1.39
C CYS A 45 -14.14 5.70 -2.27
N THR A 46 -14.82 6.39 -3.20
CA THR A 46 -15.79 5.78 -4.14
C THR A 46 -15.29 4.58 -4.96
N PRO A 47 -13.99 4.41 -5.30
CA PRO A 47 -13.53 3.26 -6.07
C PRO A 47 -13.79 1.90 -5.39
N TRP A 48 -13.89 1.86 -4.06
CA TRP A 48 -14.09 0.61 -3.30
C TRP A 48 -15.56 0.20 -3.11
N LYS A 49 -16.54 0.95 -3.65
CA LYS A 49 -17.98 0.75 -3.37
C LYS A 49 -18.51 -0.68 -3.56
N ASN A 50 -17.90 -1.48 -4.42
CA ASN A 50 -18.35 -2.85 -4.69
C ASN A 50 -17.84 -3.85 -3.64
N GLU A 51 -16.70 -3.57 -3.00
CA GLU A 51 -16.05 -4.44 -2.03
C GLU A 51 -15.12 -3.59 -1.15
N ALA A 52 -15.62 -3.14 0.02
CA ALA A 52 -14.92 -2.24 0.92
C ALA A 52 -14.87 -2.77 2.36
N CYS A 53 -13.85 -2.35 3.10
CA CYS A 53 -13.69 -2.52 4.54
C CYS A 53 -14.14 -1.33 5.38
N CYS A 54 -14.49 -0.20 4.75
CA CYS A 54 -15.01 0.99 5.41
C CYS A 54 -16.54 1.07 5.28
N THR A 55 -17.14 2.08 5.92
CA THR A 55 -18.57 2.43 5.79
C THR A 55 -18.71 3.82 5.16
N GLU A 56 -19.91 4.19 4.70
CA GLU A 56 -20.20 5.57 4.27
C GLU A 56 -19.75 6.61 5.33
N ASN A 57 -20.12 6.41 6.60
CA ASN A 57 -19.75 7.33 7.68
C ASN A 57 -18.23 7.47 7.82
N THR A 58 -17.50 6.36 7.77
CA THR A 58 -16.03 6.37 7.76
C THR A 58 -15.52 7.27 6.64
N THR A 59 -16.05 7.13 5.42
CA THR A 59 -15.57 7.93 4.27
C THR A 59 -15.96 9.40 4.35
N ARG A 60 -17.07 9.75 5.03
CA ARG A 60 -17.40 11.17 5.32
C ARG A 60 -16.42 11.75 6.35
N ASP A 61 -16.09 10.98 7.38
CA ASP A 61 -15.12 11.40 8.40
C ASP A 61 -13.73 11.65 7.80
N VAL A 62 -13.29 10.81 6.85
CA VAL A 62 -12.03 10.99 6.10
C VAL A 62 -11.92 12.36 5.43
N HIS A 63 -13.02 12.92 4.93
CA HIS A 63 -13.01 14.15 4.12
C HIS A 63 -13.43 15.41 4.88
N HIS A 64 -14.20 15.27 5.95
CA HIS A 64 -14.85 16.41 6.62
C HIS A 64 -14.44 16.58 8.08
N THR A 65 -13.68 15.65 8.64
CA THR A 65 -13.28 15.68 10.05
C THR A 65 -11.78 15.50 10.20
N ALA A 66 -11.25 15.83 11.37
CA ALA A 66 -9.92 15.38 11.79
C ALA A 66 -10.04 13.93 12.29
N MET A 67 -10.26 12.97 11.39
CA MET A 67 -10.34 11.55 11.74
C MET A 67 -9.10 11.16 12.55
N TYR A 68 -9.28 10.35 13.61
CA TYR A 68 -8.24 10.03 14.60
C TYR A 68 -7.69 11.22 15.42
N GLY A 69 -8.33 12.39 15.35
CA GLY A 69 -7.76 13.62 15.89
C GLY A 69 -6.50 14.04 15.13
N PHE A 70 -6.44 13.76 13.83
CA PHE A 70 -5.29 14.08 12.98
C PHE A 70 -5.63 15.20 12.01
N SER A 71 -5.06 16.38 12.23
CA SER A 71 -5.05 17.49 11.28
C SER A 71 -3.79 17.43 10.42
N LEU A 72 -3.94 17.65 9.11
CA LEU A 72 -2.82 17.82 8.17
C LEU A 72 -2.20 19.23 8.24
N ASP A 73 -2.89 20.20 8.85
CA ASP A 73 -2.41 21.58 9.02
C ASP A 73 -1.56 21.74 10.31
N PHE A 74 -0.84 20.69 10.72
CA PHE A 74 -0.09 20.65 11.97
C PHE A 74 1.12 21.62 12.03
N CYS A 75 1.53 22.19 10.88
CA CYS A 75 2.61 23.17 10.77
C CYS A 75 2.13 24.61 10.53
N GLU A 76 0.82 24.84 10.47
CA GLU A 76 0.25 26.17 10.20
C GLU A 76 0.71 27.21 11.23
N GLU A 77 0.76 26.83 12.51
CA GLU A 77 1.14 27.75 13.60
C GLU A 77 2.59 28.26 13.46
N GLN A 78 3.52 27.42 13.01
CA GLN A 78 4.93 27.80 12.87
C GLN A 78 5.23 28.52 11.54
N THR A 79 4.49 28.21 10.49
CA THR A 79 4.80 28.64 9.11
C THR A 79 3.86 29.70 8.57
N GLY A 80 2.69 29.87 9.18
CA GLY A 80 1.59 30.67 8.66
C GLY A 80 0.91 30.06 7.43
N GLN A 81 1.21 28.80 7.09
CA GLN A 81 0.73 28.15 5.87
C GLN A 81 0.00 26.84 6.19
N LYS A 82 -1.21 26.70 5.66
CA LYS A 82 -1.93 25.44 5.61
C LYS A 82 -1.33 24.53 4.55
N MET A 83 -1.46 23.22 4.75
CA MET A 83 -1.08 22.28 3.70
C MET A 83 -2.00 22.46 2.49
N ARG A 84 -1.41 22.55 1.30
CA ARG A 84 -2.19 22.76 0.06
C ARG A 84 -3.07 21.55 -0.25
N ASP A 85 -4.24 21.82 -0.86
CA ASP A 85 -5.24 20.79 -1.18
C ASP A 85 -4.70 19.70 -2.12
N VAL A 86 -3.78 20.05 -3.03
CA VAL A 86 -3.11 19.08 -3.91
C VAL A 86 -2.34 18.02 -3.13
N CYS A 87 -1.70 18.40 -2.03
CA CYS A 87 -1.02 17.45 -1.14
C CYS A 87 -2.01 16.72 -0.23
N LYS A 88 -2.98 17.44 0.38
CA LYS A 88 -4.03 16.83 1.23
C LYS A 88 -4.80 15.73 0.49
N LYS A 89 -5.04 15.90 -0.82
CA LYS A 89 -5.69 14.89 -1.68
C LYS A 89 -5.03 13.52 -1.58
N HIS A 90 -3.70 13.46 -1.56
CA HIS A 90 -2.97 12.19 -1.46
C HIS A 90 -3.12 11.55 -0.09
N PHE A 91 -3.06 12.33 0.99
CA PHE A 91 -3.33 11.82 2.34
C PHE A 91 -4.78 11.33 2.50
N HIS A 92 -5.76 11.98 1.88
CA HIS A 92 -7.14 11.47 1.87
C HIS A 92 -7.28 10.17 1.07
N ARG A 93 -6.57 10.02 -0.06
CA ARG A 93 -6.56 8.78 -0.85
C ARG A 93 -5.88 7.64 -0.10
N ASP A 94 -4.76 7.91 0.55
CA ASP A 94 -4.07 6.97 1.43
C ASP A 94 -4.95 6.55 2.61
N LEU A 95 -5.68 7.47 3.24
CA LEU A 95 -6.63 7.13 4.29
C LEU A 95 -7.84 6.34 3.76
N CYS A 96 -8.35 6.66 2.56
CA CYS A 96 -9.36 5.82 1.90
C CYS A 96 -8.83 4.40 1.65
N PHE A 97 -7.60 4.25 1.13
CA PHE A 97 -6.98 2.95 0.95
C PHE A 97 -6.89 2.21 2.28
N TYR A 98 -6.34 2.85 3.32
CA TYR A 98 -6.18 2.26 4.64
C TYR A 98 -7.51 1.78 5.23
N GLU A 99 -8.59 2.56 5.13
CA GLU A 99 -9.88 2.18 5.71
C GLU A 99 -10.70 1.21 4.84
N CYS A 100 -10.56 1.30 3.51
CA CYS A 100 -11.49 0.66 2.58
C CYS A 100 -10.91 -0.53 1.82
N GLU A 101 -9.60 -0.63 1.61
CA GLU A 101 -9.01 -1.68 0.75
C GLU A 101 -9.12 -3.08 1.40
N PRO A 102 -9.85 -4.02 0.78
CA PRO A 102 -9.93 -5.39 1.30
C PRO A 102 -8.73 -6.25 0.92
N ASN A 103 -7.97 -5.92 -0.13
CA ASN A 103 -6.91 -6.77 -0.67
C ASN A 103 -5.56 -6.54 0.02
N ILE A 104 -5.53 -6.51 1.35
CA ILE A 104 -4.32 -6.21 2.14
C ILE A 104 -3.80 -7.41 2.96
N GLY A 105 -4.50 -8.54 2.92
CA GLY A 105 -4.22 -9.75 3.71
C GLY A 105 -2.73 -10.13 3.83
N PRO A 106 -1.96 -10.21 2.71
CA PRO A 106 -0.56 -10.62 2.74
C PRO A 106 0.38 -9.73 3.57
N TRP A 107 -0.03 -8.50 3.91
CA TRP A 107 0.79 -7.53 4.63
C TRP A 107 0.29 -7.20 6.03
N VAL A 108 -0.76 -7.88 6.49
CA VAL A 108 -1.32 -7.65 7.83
C VAL A 108 -0.37 -8.15 8.91
N VAL A 109 -0.07 -7.27 9.87
CA VAL A 109 0.73 -7.60 11.06
C VAL A 109 0.01 -7.17 12.33
N LYS A 110 0.18 -7.96 13.40
CA LYS A 110 -0.37 -7.65 14.72
C LYS A 110 0.42 -6.54 15.39
N VAL A 111 -0.29 -5.62 16.04
CA VAL A 111 0.27 -4.51 16.80
C VAL A 111 -0.42 -4.36 18.15
N LYS A 112 0.28 -3.79 19.13
CA LYS A 112 -0.26 -3.47 20.45
C LYS A 112 -0.57 -1.97 20.55
N ARG A 113 -1.59 -1.49 19.82
CA ARG A 113 -2.04 -0.08 19.84
C ARG A 113 -3.45 0.04 20.42
N LYS A 114 -3.80 1.22 20.93
CA LYS A 114 -5.13 1.45 21.55
C LYS A 114 -6.29 1.39 20.54
N LEU A 115 -6.06 1.88 19.32
CA LEU A 115 -7.10 2.05 18.29
C LEU A 115 -7.04 0.99 17.19
N SER A 116 -6.06 0.09 17.22
CA SER A 116 -5.86 -0.94 16.20
C SER A 116 -5.09 -2.10 16.80
N ARG A 117 -5.56 -3.31 16.52
CA ARG A 117 -4.85 -4.57 16.84
C ARG A 117 -4.04 -5.05 15.64
N GLU A 118 -4.34 -4.53 14.44
CA GLU A 118 -3.65 -4.84 13.20
C GLU A 118 -3.32 -3.58 12.39
N ARG A 119 -2.25 -3.66 11.60
CA ARG A 119 -1.90 -2.71 10.53
C ARG A 119 -1.37 -3.48 9.34
N PHE A 120 -1.24 -2.83 8.19
CA PHE A 120 -0.36 -3.35 7.15
C PHE A 120 1.08 -2.82 7.32
N PHE A 121 2.06 -3.63 6.90
CA PHE A 121 3.48 -3.30 6.96
C PHE A 121 4.19 -3.73 5.67
N GLU A 122 4.93 -2.79 5.09
CA GLU A 122 5.64 -2.94 3.80
C GLU A 122 4.73 -3.45 2.67
N ALA A 123 3.50 -2.94 2.57
CA ALA A 123 2.66 -3.14 1.40
C ALA A 123 3.33 -2.49 0.16
N PRO A 124 3.29 -3.13 -1.03
CA PRO A 124 4.09 -2.73 -2.18
C PRO A 124 3.44 -1.55 -2.89
N LEU A 125 3.73 -0.31 -2.50
CA LEU A 125 3.20 0.87 -3.18
C LEU A 125 3.85 1.04 -4.56
N CYS A 126 3.05 1.25 -5.60
CA CYS A 126 3.58 1.57 -6.93
C CYS A 126 4.42 2.86 -6.91
N GLU A 127 5.59 2.81 -7.55
CA GLU A 127 6.53 3.92 -7.63
C GLU A 127 5.89 5.18 -8.23
N SER A 128 5.04 5.06 -9.27
CA SER A 128 4.35 6.22 -9.83
C SER A 128 3.45 6.94 -8.81
N ASP A 129 2.77 6.18 -7.95
CA ASP A 129 1.84 6.73 -6.95
C ASP A 129 2.62 7.44 -5.85
N CYS A 130 3.70 6.83 -5.38
CA CYS A 130 4.60 7.44 -4.41
C CYS A 130 5.26 8.72 -4.96
N ASN A 131 5.76 8.68 -6.20
CA ASN A 131 6.37 9.84 -6.85
C ASN A 131 5.37 10.98 -7.03
N THR A 132 4.14 10.69 -7.45
CA THR A 132 3.10 11.73 -7.61
C THR A 132 2.76 12.37 -6.27
N TRP A 133 2.60 11.56 -5.21
CA TRP A 133 2.37 12.06 -3.86
C TRP A 133 3.52 12.96 -3.40
N TRP A 134 4.76 12.51 -3.57
CA TRP A 134 5.94 13.30 -3.23
C TRP A 134 5.99 14.62 -3.98
N GLN A 135 5.80 14.64 -5.30
CA GLN A 135 5.93 15.87 -6.09
C GLN A 135 4.93 16.94 -5.67
N ASP A 136 3.69 16.54 -5.38
CA ASP A 136 2.66 17.47 -4.92
C ASP A 136 2.91 17.99 -3.49
N CYS A 137 3.66 17.23 -2.68
CA CYS A 137 3.90 17.51 -1.26
C CYS A 137 5.31 18.01 -0.90
N ARG A 138 6.31 17.94 -1.78
CA ARG A 138 7.73 18.13 -1.40
C ARG A 138 8.07 19.51 -0.81
N PHE A 139 7.25 20.51 -1.06
CA PHE A 139 7.37 21.87 -0.54
C PHE A 139 6.42 22.18 0.63
N GLU A 140 5.58 21.22 1.03
CA GLU A 140 4.81 21.32 2.27
C GLU A 140 5.71 21.12 3.48
N TYR A 141 5.23 21.46 4.68
CA TYR A 141 6.03 21.44 5.90
C TYR A 141 5.71 20.24 6.80
N ALA A 142 6.75 19.59 7.33
CA ALA A 142 6.70 18.55 8.36
C ALA A 142 7.58 18.92 9.56
N CYS A 143 7.21 18.47 10.75
CA CYS A 143 8.00 18.62 11.97
C CYS A 143 8.47 17.29 12.56
N THR A 144 8.11 16.17 11.94
CA THR A 144 8.59 14.82 12.29
C THR A 144 8.52 13.90 11.07
N PRO A 145 9.50 13.00 10.86
CA PRO A 145 9.53 12.15 9.67
C PRO A 145 8.57 10.96 9.75
N ASN A 146 8.23 10.51 10.96
CA ASN A 146 7.38 9.34 11.20
C ASN A 146 6.16 9.77 12.01
N TRP A 147 5.01 9.89 11.36
CA TRP A 147 3.84 10.55 11.93
C TRP A 147 3.15 9.73 13.02
N PRO A 148 2.98 8.39 12.89
CA PRO A 148 2.42 7.56 13.95
C PRO A 148 3.22 7.60 15.26
N ARG A 149 4.54 7.83 15.20
CA ARG A 149 5.42 7.82 16.39
C ARG A 149 5.82 9.21 16.88
N GLY A 150 5.90 10.19 15.98
CA GLY A 150 6.43 11.51 16.25
C GLY A 150 5.44 12.44 16.91
N PHE A 151 4.20 12.50 16.39
CA PHE A 151 3.21 13.46 16.87
C PHE A 151 2.79 13.22 18.32
N LYS A 152 2.49 14.31 19.03
CA LYS A 152 1.84 14.27 20.35
C LYS A 152 0.35 14.47 20.15
N PHE A 153 -0.45 13.75 20.94
CA PHE A 153 -1.90 13.86 20.90
C PHE A 153 -2.40 14.46 22.22
N GLY A 154 -3.16 15.55 22.12
CA GLY A 154 -3.74 16.26 23.27
C GLY A 154 -4.90 17.14 22.81
N GLY A 155 -5.92 17.31 23.66
CA GLY A 155 -7.10 18.12 23.32
C GLY A 155 -7.82 17.69 22.04
N GLY A 156 -7.71 16.40 21.67
CA GLY A 156 -8.33 15.86 20.46
C GLY A 156 -7.60 16.12 19.14
N LYS A 157 -6.38 16.69 19.16
CA LYS A 157 -5.57 16.92 17.96
C LYS A 157 -4.13 16.46 18.09
N ASN A 158 -3.48 16.18 16.97
CA ASN A 158 -2.03 16.03 16.87
C ASN A 158 -1.33 17.40 16.94
N SER A 159 -0.13 17.42 17.53
CA SER A 159 0.77 18.58 17.53
C SER A 159 2.22 18.14 17.39
N CYS A 160 3.03 19.00 16.77
CA CYS A 160 4.46 18.80 16.60
C CYS A 160 5.16 18.52 17.94
N PRO A 161 6.20 17.66 17.97
CA PRO A 161 7.03 17.49 19.16
C PRO A 161 7.53 18.83 19.70
N LYS A 162 7.71 18.92 21.02
CA LYS A 162 8.31 20.10 21.65
C LYS A 162 9.66 20.40 21.00
N ASP A 163 9.92 21.68 20.73
CA ASP A 163 11.17 22.20 20.16
C ASP A 163 11.48 21.71 18.72
N SER A 164 10.58 20.95 18.09
CA SER A 164 10.70 20.61 16.67
C SER A 164 10.35 21.81 15.78
N LYS A 165 11.08 21.92 14.66
CA LYS A 165 10.83 22.94 13.63
C LYS A 165 10.09 22.32 12.46
N CYS A 166 9.10 23.02 11.95
CA CYS A 166 8.50 22.74 10.67
C CYS A 166 9.50 23.08 9.55
N VAL A 167 9.88 22.07 8.78
CA VAL A 167 10.78 22.19 7.62
C VAL A 167 10.09 21.62 6.38
N PRO A 168 10.45 22.07 5.17
CA PRO A 168 9.92 21.48 3.94
C PRO A 168 10.15 19.96 3.88
N PHE A 169 9.21 19.23 3.28
CA PHE A 169 9.30 17.76 3.15
C PHE A 169 10.61 17.34 2.46
N HIS A 170 11.08 18.10 1.46
CA HIS A 170 12.36 17.83 0.79
C HIS A 170 13.61 17.99 1.68
N GLU A 171 13.49 18.62 2.84
CA GLU A 171 14.55 18.67 3.86
C GLU A 171 14.38 17.55 4.90
N MET A 172 13.14 17.09 5.13
CA MET A 172 12.81 16.02 6.07
C MET A 172 13.11 14.62 5.51
N TYR A 173 12.83 14.41 4.22
CA TYR A 173 12.91 13.10 3.55
C TYR A 173 13.94 13.13 2.42
N LYS A 174 14.68 12.04 2.25
CA LYS A 174 15.76 11.94 1.26
C LYS A 174 15.25 11.97 -0.18
N ASN A 175 14.12 11.31 -0.44
CA ASN A 175 13.47 11.21 -1.74
C ASN A 175 12.02 10.69 -1.56
N ALA A 176 11.30 10.49 -2.66
CA ALA A 176 9.92 9.98 -2.65
C ALA A 176 9.80 8.65 -1.89
N SER A 177 10.68 7.68 -2.16
CA SER A 177 10.63 6.36 -1.50
C SER A 177 10.85 6.45 0.00
N ASP A 178 11.82 7.27 0.44
CA ASP A 178 12.04 7.55 1.86
C ASP A 178 10.81 8.20 2.50
N PHE A 179 10.16 9.16 1.82
CA PHE A 179 8.90 9.76 2.27
C PHE A 179 7.78 8.74 2.45
N CYS A 180 7.43 7.99 1.39
CA CYS A 180 6.32 7.04 1.42
C CYS A 180 6.53 5.91 2.44
N SER A 181 7.79 5.48 2.63
CA SER A 181 8.12 4.49 3.64
C SER A 181 8.07 5.06 5.07
N GLN A 182 8.54 6.29 5.30
CA GLN A 182 8.71 6.80 6.66
C GLN A 182 7.45 7.44 7.24
N VAL A 183 6.69 8.17 6.42
CA VAL A 183 5.57 9.01 6.88
C VAL A 183 4.57 8.22 7.73
N TRP A 184 4.28 6.97 7.33
CA TRP A 184 3.37 6.06 8.03
C TRP A 184 4.06 4.83 8.64
N ASP A 185 5.30 4.97 9.11
CA ASP A 185 6.02 3.93 9.87
C ASP A 185 6.14 2.59 9.13
N HIS A 186 6.64 2.64 7.89
CA HIS A 186 6.80 1.50 6.99
C HIS A 186 5.48 0.79 6.69
N SER A 187 4.37 1.52 6.65
CA SER A 187 3.14 1.03 6.02
C SER A 187 3.44 0.63 4.57
N TRP A 188 4.19 1.48 3.86
CA TRP A 188 4.51 1.29 2.45
C TRP A 188 5.96 0.91 2.21
N LYS A 189 6.16 0.05 1.22
CA LYS A 189 7.43 -0.21 0.55
C LYS A 189 7.25 0.10 -0.93
N VAL A 190 8.08 0.98 -1.48
CA VAL A 190 7.96 1.36 -2.89
C VAL A 190 8.49 0.26 -3.80
N ILE A 191 7.69 -0.12 -4.79
CA ILE A 191 7.99 -1.13 -5.82
C ILE A 191 7.82 -0.47 -7.20
N PRO A 192 8.80 -0.59 -8.11
CA PRO A 192 8.67 -0.11 -9.49
C PRO A 192 7.44 -0.65 -10.22
N ASP A 193 6.88 0.18 -11.10
CA ASP A 193 5.58 -0.09 -11.75
C ASP A 193 5.60 -1.30 -12.70
N ASP A 194 6.79 -1.79 -13.07
CA ASP A 194 6.98 -3.01 -13.87
C ASP A 194 6.80 -4.31 -13.07
N ARG A 195 6.58 -4.18 -11.77
CA ARG A 195 6.34 -5.27 -10.83
C ARG A 195 4.97 -5.14 -10.17
N PRO A 196 4.38 -6.23 -9.64
CA PRO A 196 3.09 -6.16 -8.97
C PRO A 196 3.15 -5.20 -7.77
N CYS A 197 2.33 -4.15 -7.80
CA CYS A 197 2.28 -3.13 -6.78
C CYS A 197 0.87 -2.58 -6.62
N MET A 198 0.54 -2.13 -5.41
CA MET A 198 -0.72 -1.54 -5.00
C MET A 198 -0.85 -0.11 -5.51
N ARG A 199 -2.05 0.21 -5.99
CA ARG A 199 -2.49 1.56 -6.37
C ARG A 199 -3.22 2.19 -5.20
N LEU A 200 -2.79 3.39 -4.78
CA LEU A 200 -3.46 4.20 -3.76
C LEU A 200 -4.82 4.70 -4.22
N TRP A 201 -5.02 4.83 -5.53
CA TRP A 201 -6.27 5.22 -6.12
C TRP A 201 -6.39 4.66 -7.54
N PHE A 202 -7.59 4.30 -7.95
CA PHE A 202 -7.90 3.72 -9.25
C PHE A 202 -9.30 4.11 -9.71
N ASP A 203 -9.59 3.94 -11.00
CA ASP A 203 -10.95 4.05 -11.52
C ASP A 203 -11.73 2.77 -11.19
N GLY A 204 -12.68 2.88 -10.25
CA GLY A 204 -13.49 1.76 -9.80
C GLY A 204 -14.40 1.16 -10.88
N SER A 205 -14.62 1.83 -12.02
CA SER A 205 -15.39 1.28 -13.14
C SER A 205 -14.68 0.10 -13.83
N MET A 206 -13.36 0.03 -13.72
CA MET A 206 -12.51 -1.04 -14.28
C MET A 206 -12.24 -2.17 -13.27
N GLY A 207 -12.85 -2.11 -12.09
CA GLY A 207 -12.57 -3.01 -10.98
C GLY A 207 -11.32 -2.62 -10.19
N ASN A 208 -11.11 -3.29 -9.06
CA ASN A 208 -9.97 -3.02 -8.18
C ASN A 208 -8.71 -3.76 -8.66
N PRO A 209 -7.65 -3.06 -9.15
CA PRO A 209 -6.42 -3.70 -9.62
C PRO A 209 -5.62 -4.38 -8.49
N ASN A 210 -5.81 -3.94 -7.24
CA ASN A 210 -5.09 -4.43 -6.06
C ASN A 210 -5.42 -5.89 -5.74
N LYS A 211 -6.59 -6.39 -6.19
CA LYS A 211 -6.99 -7.79 -6.04
C LYS A 211 -5.95 -8.74 -6.64
N ARG A 212 -5.47 -8.46 -7.85
CA ARG A 212 -4.44 -9.30 -8.49
C ARG A 212 -3.11 -9.25 -7.75
N VAL A 213 -2.76 -8.07 -7.22
CA VAL A 213 -1.52 -7.88 -6.46
C VAL A 213 -1.55 -8.74 -5.19
N ALA A 214 -2.61 -8.67 -4.40
CA ALA A 214 -2.76 -9.50 -3.20
C ALA A 214 -2.69 -10.99 -3.50
N LEU A 215 -3.32 -11.45 -4.59
CA LEU A 215 -3.24 -12.84 -5.03
C LEU A 215 -1.81 -13.27 -5.36
N LEU A 216 -1.03 -12.46 -6.07
CA LEU A 216 0.34 -12.81 -6.46
C LEU A 216 1.28 -12.92 -5.25
N TYR A 217 1.18 -11.98 -4.32
CA TYR A 217 2.00 -12.00 -3.11
C TYR A 217 1.57 -13.07 -2.12
N GLY A 218 0.26 -13.22 -1.90
CA GLY A 218 -0.29 -14.18 -0.95
C GLY A 218 -0.13 -15.64 -1.40
N SER A 219 -0.13 -15.91 -2.71
CA SER A 219 0.20 -17.24 -3.26
C SER A 219 1.71 -17.51 -3.33
N HIS A 220 2.55 -16.59 -2.86
CA HIS A 220 4.00 -16.63 -3.01
C HIS A 220 4.49 -16.75 -4.46
N SER A 221 3.67 -16.34 -5.43
CA SER A 221 4.07 -16.27 -6.85
C SER A 221 5.15 -15.21 -7.09
N VAL A 222 5.25 -14.23 -6.20
CA VAL A 222 6.31 -13.23 -6.18
C VAL A 222 6.95 -13.07 -4.80
N ASP A 223 8.21 -12.63 -4.77
CA ASP A 223 8.94 -12.27 -3.56
C ASP A 223 8.49 -10.90 -3.01
N ARG A 224 9.05 -10.50 -1.87
CA ARG A 224 8.76 -9.19 -1.23
C ARG A 224 9.20 -7.97 -2.04
N ASN A 225 9.92 -8.16 -3.15
CA ASN A 225 10.34 -7.12 -4.08
C ASN A 225 9.56 -7.17 -5.40
N GLY A 226 8.58 -8.06 -5.53
CA GLY A 226 7.75 -8.22 -6.72
C GLY A 226 8.36 -9.07 -7.83
N PHE A 227 9.47 -9.78 -7.58
CA PHE A 227 10.06 -10.71 -8.56
C PHE A 227 9.40 -12.08 -8.51
N PRO A 228 9.25 -12.79 -9.64
CA PRO A 228 8.72 -14.15 -9.66
C PRO A 228 9.50 -15.09 -8.72
N SER A 229 8.78 -15.77 -7.84
CA SER A 229 9.36 -16.82 -7.00
C SER A 229 9.60 -18.06 -7.85
N GLY A 230 10.81 -18.64 -7.80
CA GLY A 230 11.12 -19.87 -8.54
C GLY A 230 11.54 -19.67 -10.00
N ALA A 231 11.82 -18.45 -10.43
CA ALA A 231 12.71 -18.26 -11.58
C ALA A 231 14.12 -18.68 -11.13
N GLU A 232 14.46 -19.96 -11.30
CA GLU A 232 15.86 -20.32 -11.49
C GLU A 232 16.37 -19.34 -12.54
N ALA A 233 17.41 -18.57 -12.19
CA ALA A 233 18.15 -17.84 -13.18
C ALA A 233 18.58 -18.88 -14.21
N ALA A 234 17.88 -18.93 -15.34
CA ALA A 234 18.34 -19.58 -16.55
C ALA A 234 19.57 -18.78 -16.97
N THR A 235 20.68 -19.03 -16.26
CA THR A 235 22.00 -18.65 -16.70
C THR A 235 22.12 -19.33 -18.05
N SER A 236 22.06 -18.53 -19.11
CA SER A 236 22.29 -18.98 -20.47
C SER A 236 23.73 -19.45 -20.53
N SER A 237 23.96 -20.72 -20.21
CA SER A 237 25.24 -21.40 -20.37
C SER A 237 25.46 -21.87 -21.81
N SER A 238 24.77 -21.28 -22.80
CA SER A 238 24.89 -21.66 -24.21
C SER A 238 25.84 -20.76 -25.01
N LEU A 239 26.39 -19.69 -24.42
CA LEU A 239 27.43 -18.86 -25.07
C LEU A 239 28.88 -19.30 -24.79
N GLN A 240 29.11 -20.33 -23.95
CA GLN A 240 30.46 -20.86 -23.71
C GLN A 240 30.85 -22.03 -24.65
N LEU A 241 29.92 -22.58 -25.44
CA LEU A 241 30.22 -23.66 -26.38
C LEU A 241 30.77 -23.19 -27.74
N LEU A 242 30.68 -21.89 -28.06
CA LEU A 242 31.24 -21.35 -29.31
C LEU A 242 32.74 -21.05 -29.24
N PHE A 243 33.35 -21.01 -28.04
CA PHE A 243 34.81 -20.80 -27.90
C PHE A 243 35.63 -22.09 -27.87
N ILE A 244 35.02 -23.26 -27.64
CA ILE A 244 35.76 -24.53 -27.56
C ILE A 244 35.92 -25.17 -28.96
N PHE A 245 34.98 -24.96 -29.89
CA PHE A 245 35.10 -25.48 -31.25
C PHE A 245 36.01 -24.64 -32.18
N GLY A 246 36.32 -23.39 -31.82
CA GLY A 246 37.27 -22.56 -32.57
C GLY A 246 38.75 -22.91 -32.32
N ALA A 247 39.08 -23.47 -31.16
CA ALA A 247 40.48 -23.74 -30.77
C ALA A 247 40.99 -25.12 -31.20
N MET A 248 40.10 -26.07 -31.56
CA MET A 248 40.52 -27.40 -32.04
C MET A 248 40.71 -27.50 -33.56
N LEU A 249 40.35 -26.47 -34.33
CA LEU A 249 40.59 -26.47 -35.79
C LEU A 249 41.95 -25.87 -36.18
N THR A 250 42.64 -25.18 -35.28
CA THR A 250 43.96 -24.56 -35.54
C THR A 250 45.15 -25.44 -35.16
N THR A 251 44.95 -26.61 -34.55
CA THR A 251 46.04 -27.55 -34.18
C THR A 251 46.13 -28.80 -35.06
N LEU A 252 45.32 -28.89 -36.12
CA LEU A 252 45.38 -29.97 -37.12
C LEU A 252 45.93 -29.52 -38.49
N LEU A 253 46.45 -28.29 -38.58
CA LEU A 253 47.14 -27.75 -39.75
C LEU A 253 48.46 -27.08 -39.32
N SER A 254 49.41 -27.87 -38.83
CA SER A 254 50.86 -27.58 -38.78
C SER A 254 51.63 -28.88 -38.60
#